data_AF-A0A7J2TYS2-F1
#
_entry.id   AF-A0A7J2TYS2-F1
#
_cell.length_a   1.000
_cell.length_b   1.000
_cell.length_c   1.000
_cell.angle_alpha   90.00
_cell.angle_beta   90.00
_cell.angle_gamma   90.00
#
_symmetry.space_group_name_H-M   'P 1'
#
loop_
_entity.id
_entity.type
_entity.pdbx_description
1 polymer ?
#
loop_
_entity_poly.entity_id
_entity_poly.type
_entity_poly.pdbx_seq_one_letter_code
_entity_poly.pdbx_strand_id
1 'polypeptide(L)'
;MSEYRKLTTFEKVCKVFGRVKFPVPSSLEKRLREEIDFCHFEVTPHEVFSNSIILPSTFMLVSFLILKFFGAASVDMIFSFFIMSIVLFYFLLNYTKFQTIYYRSKFSSEMVLSIIYMAISLQTNKNLEKAVSFAANNLSGLLGTDFKKALWNVQSGRSISISDELSKIAEKWRKESQEFVDAIIILKDSIVLTEEQFQKSLNTAIEIVLQKTKTRMKDYAMSLKTPLNIINSFGVLLPLLAMIFLPLAAIFLPEIIKVSFISVLYVVVLPAIVYFLFRQYFYSRPYSYHQIEYSGEKYKKRKLIVGLGSLILVMITAVPLTNFVLSSTFSDAAFFASMGITISLGLILFSSAYIYTSGLETINRKIIKYEEELPTAAYQLASVCRSGKPMEILIQEAAGYLKDLEIKEIFAIASEKIKTGLTLDRAFFDEQVGALKEIGSKIIRVVIRNIVDLANKGSIAVSRALDAIARFLDNAKDVNKFTDEVLDEVTSEMKITVYVFAPLSAGIVVGLLSMLTLMFYSFAPSFQELEQALKGREYRSAFESIGWLLNLTKTVDLPHFQIVVGLYMLEIVIMISYFLGELKYGEDEVNKIKEIGKTVLIAIVIYSLFSIGLYYVMKTIITLYPVKV
;
A
#
# COMPACT_ATOMS: atom_id res chain seq x y z
N MET A 1 -10.73 -21.29 21.65
CA MET A 1 -10.94 -20.37 20.51
C MET A 1 -9.66 -20.00 19.75
N SER A 2 -8.45 -20.31 20.26
CA SER A 2 -7.20 -20.24 19.46
C SER A 2 -7.16 -21.23 18.29
N GLU A 3 -8.12 -22.16 18.19
CA GLU A 3 -8.13 -23.22 17.17
C GLU A 3 -8.74 -22.84 15.81
N TYR A 4 -9.38 -21.68 15.66
CA TYR A 4 -10.10 -21.35 14.40
C TYR A 4 -9.57 -20.14 13.63
N ARG A 5 -8.57 -19.40 14.14
CA ARG A 5 -7.91 -18.35 13.36
C ARG A 5 -6.76 -18.96 12.57
N LYS A 6 -6.81 -18.87 11.23
CA LYS A 6 -5.64 -19.20 10.41
C LYS A 6 -4.53 -18.22 10.74
N LEU A 7 -3.40 -18.74 11.24
CA LEU A 7 -2.20 -17.95 11.49
C LEU A 7 -1.80 -17.20 10.22
N THR A 8 -1.55 -15.91 10.37
CA THR A 8 -0.95 -15.05 9.35
C THR A 8 0.44 -15.57 9.00
N THR A 9 0.92 -15.24 7.80
CA THR A 9 2.27 -15.61 7.35
C THR A 9 3.33 -15.11 8.33
N PHE A 10 3.15 -13.91 8.90
CA PHE A 10 4.02 -13.36 9.93
C PHE A 10 4.06 -14.24 11.19
N GLU A 11 2.90 -14.60 11.75
CA GLU A 11 2.84 -15.45 12.96
C GLU A 11 3.48 -16.83 12.72
N LYS A 12 3.28 -17.41 11.53
CA LYS A 12 3.93 -18.67 11.16
C LYS A 12 5.45 -18.55 11.17
N VAL A 13 5.98 -17.51 10.53
CA VAL A 13 7.42 -17.23 10.46
C VAL A 13 7.98 -16.99 11.87
N CYS A 14 7.32 -16.17 12.68
CA CYS A 14 7.71 -15.91 14.07
C CYS A 14 7.74 -17.20 14.92
N LYS A 15 6.78 -18.11 14.76
CA LYS A 15 6.78 -19.39 15.49
C LYS A 15 7.91 -20.34 15.04
N VAL A 16 8.31 -20.30 13.77
CA VAL A 16 9.45 -21.10 13.29
C VAL A 16 10.76 -20.62 13.89
N PHE A 17 11.03 -19.31 13.79
CA PHE A 17 12.31 -18.74 14.24
C PHE A 17 12.35 -18.43 15.74
N GLY A 18 11.19 -18.32 16.39
CA GLY A 18 11.07 -18.07 17.83
C GLY A 18 11.38 -19.25 18.75
N ARG A 19 11.78 -20.41 18.20
CA ARG A 19 12.28 -21.56 19.00
C ARG A 19 13.57 -21.24 19.76
N VAL A 20 14.38 -20.34 19.22
CA VAL A 20 15.59 -19.84 19.87
C VAL A 20 15.22 -18.56 20.61
N LYS A 21 15.33 -18.58 21.95
CA LYS A 21 14.90 -17.47 22.80
C LYS A 21 16.03 -16.49 23.05
N PHE A 22 15.88 -15.27 22.55
CA PHE A 22 16.73 -14.14 22.93
C PHE A 22 16.12 -13.33 24.09
N PRO A 23 16.94 -12.79 25.02
CA PRO A 23 16.46 -11.91 26.07
C PRO A 23 16.01 -10.58 25.46
N VAL A 24 14.80 -10.13 25.82
CA VAL A 24 14.19 -8.90 25.33
C VAL A 24 14.32 -7.81 26.39
N PRO A 25 14.73 -6.58 26.04
CA PRO A 25 14.71 -5.45 26.97
C PRO A 25 13.30 -5.17 27.52
N SER A 26 13.17 -4.82 28.80
CA SER A 26 11.87 -4.67 29.47
C SER A 26 10.94 -3.62 28.84
N SER A 27 11.50 -2.50 28.37
CA SER A 27 10.73 -1.46 27.67
C SER A 27 10.17 -1.94 26.33
N LEU A 28 10.97 -2.71 25.59
CA LEU A 28 10.59 -3.28 24.30
C LEU A 28 9.57 -4.41 24.48
N GLU A 29 9.72 -5.23 25.52
CA GLU A 29 8.77 -6.30 25.85
C GLU A 29 7.38 -5.73 26.14
N LYS A 30 7.30 -4.66 26.95
CA LYS A 30 6.04 -3.98 27.25
C LYS A 30 5.39 -3.44 25.97
N ARG A 31 6.16 -2.75 25.14
CA ARG A 31 5.67 -2.20 23.86
C ARG A 31 5.13 -3.30 22.94
N LEU A 32 5.92 -4.35 22.71
CA LEU A 32 5.52 -5.47 21.86
C LEU A 32 4.30 -6.19 22.40
N ARG A 33 4.20 -6.36 23.72
CA ARG A 33 3.04 -7.01 24.35
C ARG A 33 1.75 -6.21 24.11
N GLU A 34 1.78 -4.89 24.32
CA GLU A 34 0.65 -4.01 24.03
C GLU A 34 0.22 -4.07 22.54
N GLU A 35 1.19 -4.09 21.61
CA GLU A 35 0.93 -4.18 20.16
C GLU A 35 0.37 -5.55 19.73
N ILE A 36 0.94 -6.63 20.25
CA ILE A 36 0.52 -8.02 19.99
C ILE A 36 -0.90 -8.27 20.50
N ASP A 37 -1.17 -7.86 21.74
CA ASP A 37 -2.47 -8.04 22.39
C ASP A 37 -3.56 -7.23 21.65
N PHE A 38 -3.23 -6.03 21.18
CA PHE A 38 -4.13 -5.20 20.38
C PHE A 38 -4.49 -5.87 19.04
N CYS A 39 -3.51 -6.44 18.34
CA CYS A 39 -3.70 -7.11 17.04
C CYS A 39 -4.20 -8.56 17.14
N HIS A 40 -4.36 -9.07 18.37
CA HIS A 40 -4.65 -10.48 18.67
C HIS A 40 -3.64 -11.46 18.04
N PHE A 41 -2.37 -11.05 17.89
CA PHE A 41 -1.39 -11.96 17.31
C PHE A 41 -1.09 -13.10 18.28
N GLU A 42 -1.06 -14.33 17.76
CA GLU A 42 -0.72 -15.52 18.55
C GLU A 42 0.80 -15.72 18.62
N VAL A 43 1.54 -14.69 19.01
CA VAL A 43 3.00 -14.71 19.18
C VAL A 43 3.40 -14.06 20.49
N THR A 44 4.55 -14.47 21.03
CA THR A 44 5.11 -13.81 22.22
C THR A 44 6.08 -12.69 21.82
N PRO A 45 6.30 -11.67 22.68
CA PRO A 45 7.32 -10.65 22.45
C PRO A 45 8.71 -11.24 22.13
N HIS A 46 9.05 -12.36 22.78
CA HIS A 46 10.30 -13.08 22.53
C HIS A 46 10.37 -13.68 21.12
N GLU A 47 9.28 -14.23 20.59
CA GLU A 47 9.25 -14.81 19.24
C GLU A 47 9.41 -13.72 18.18
N VAL A 48 8.78 -12.56 18.37
CA VAL A 48 8.92 -11.41 17.46
C VAL A 48 10.35 -10.89 17.46
N PHE A 49 10.93 -10.68 18.64
CA PHE A 49 12.31 -10.20 18.77
C PHE A 49 13.32 -11.20 18.21
N SER A 50 13.18 -12.49 18.53
CA SER A 50 14.09 -13.52 18.04
C SER A 50 14.02 -13.65 16.53
N ASN A 51 12.82 -13.61 15.94
CA ASN A 51 12.65 -13.61 14.49
C ASN A 51 13.30 -12.38 13.83
N SER A 52 13.21 -11.21 14.47
CA SER A 52 13.84 -9.99 13.95
C SER A 52 15.35 -10.09 13.85
N ILE A 53 16.01 -10.93 14.67
CA ILE A 53 17.46 -11.14 14.66
C ILE A 53 17.85 -12.32 13.76
N ILE A 54 17.17 -13.47 13.90
CA ILE A 54 17.58 -14.71 13.23
C ILE A 54 17.37 -14.63 11.72
N LEU A 55 16.24 -14.07 11.27
CA LEU A 55 15.93 -14.03 9.85
C LEU A 55 16.93 -13.15 9.06
N PRO A 56 17.29 -11.94 9.51
CA PRO A 56 18.34 -11.17 8.85
C PRO A 56 19.73 -11.81 8.97
N SER A 57 20.06 -12.39 10.12
CA SER A 57 21.35 -13.08 10.32
C SER A 57 21.51 -14.29 9.39
N THR A 58 20.45 -15.08 9.22
CA THR A 58 20.43 -16.22 8.29
C THR A 58 20.49 -15.74 6.84
N PHE A 59 19.78 -14.67 6.49
CA PHE A 59 19.88 -14.03 5.18
C PHE A 59 21.31 -13.59 4.86
N MET A 60 21.98 -12.91 5.81
CA MET A 60 23.37 -12.49 5.65
C MET A 60 24.30 -13.69 5.46
N LEU A 61 24.15 -14.74 6.26
CA LEU A 61 24.98 -15.94 6.18
C LEU A 61 24.79 -16.69 4.86
N VAL A 62 23.55 -16.89 4.42
CA VAL A 62 23.23 -17.55 3.15
C VAL A 62 23.78 -16.75 1.97
N SER A 63 23.58 -15.43 1.95
CA SER A 63 24.13 -14.56 0.91
C SER A 63 25.67 -14.64 0.85
N PHE A 64 26.34 -14.66 2.00
CA PHE A 64 27.79 -14.85 2.08
C PHE A 64 28.24 -16.20 1.52
N LEU A 65 27.56 -17.30 1.89
CA LEU A 65 27.88 -18.63 1.37
C LEU A 65 27.71 -18.73 -0.15
N ILE A 66 26.65 -18.13 -0.69
CA ILE A 66 26.41 -18.07 -2.14
C ILE A 66 27.54 -17.29 -2.84
N LEU A 67 27.89 -16.10 -2.35
CA LEU A 67 28.99 -15.31 -2.92
C LEU A 67 30.31 -16.09 -2.93
N LYS A 68 30.61 -16.79 -1.82
CA LYS A 68 31.82 -17.59 -1.69
C LYS A 68 31.82 -18.77 -2.67
N PHE A 69 30.68 -19.43 -2.86
CA PHE A 69 30.52 -20.54 -3.79
C PHE A 69 30.80 -20.12 -5.24
N PHE A 70 30.36 -18.93 -5.65
CA PHE A 70 30.61 -18.37 -6.98
C PHE A 70 31.97 -17.67 -7.12
N GLY A 71 32.81 -17.64 -6.08
CA GLY A 71 34.11 -16.96 -6.11
C GLY A 71 34.03 -15.42 -6.21
N ALA A 72 32.85 -14.84 -5.99
CA ALA A 72 32.58 -13.41 -6.12
C ALA A 72 32.59 -12.66 -4.77
N ALA A 73 33.06 -13.30 -3.69
CA ALA A 73 33.07 -12.72 -2.35
C ALA A 73 34.09 -11.57 -2.24
N SER A 74 33.60 -10.34 -2.38
CA SER A 74 34.36 -9.11 -2.10
C SER A 74 33.93 -8.48 -0.77
N VAL A 75 34.85 -7.76 -0.10
CA VAL A 75 34.56 -7.07 1.16
C VAL A 75 33.38 -6.09 1.01
N ASP A 76 33.33 -5.38 -0.12
CA ASP A 76 32.27 -4.41 -0.42
C ASP A 76 30.89 -5.08 -0.53
N MET A 77 30.79 -6.27 -1.16
CA MET A 77 29.54 -7.03 -1.24
C MET A 77 29.10 -7.57 0.12
N ILE A 78 30.03 -8.02 0.97
CA ILE A 78 29.71 -8.49 2.33
C ILE A 78 29.11 -7.34 3.15
N PHE A 79 29.73 -6.15 3.07
CA PHE A 79 29.22 -4.95 3.72
C PHE A 79 27.84 -4.54 3.20
N SER A 80 27.60 -4.71 1.90
CA SER A 80 26.30 -4.49 1.26
C SER A 80 25.19 -5.36 1.86
N PHE A 81 25.44 -6.66 2.00
CA PHE A 81 24.50 -7.61 2.62
C PHE A 81 24.32 -7.35 4.12
N PHE A 82 25.35 -6.87 4.81
CA PHE A 82 25.24 -6.45 6.21
C PHE A 82 24.26 -5.27 6.37
N ILE A 83 24.35 -4.25 5.52
CA ILE A 83 23.40 -3.12 5.52
C ILE A 83 21.97 -3.61 5.25
N MET A 84 21.78 -4.48 4.25
CA MET A 84 20.47 -5.07 3.96
C MET A 84 19.90 -5.84 5.17
N SER A 85 20.76 -6.57 5.91
CA SER A 85 20.37 -7.25 7.14
C SER A 85 19.91 -6.27 8.22
N ILE A 86 20.56 -5.11 8.38
CA ILE A 86 20.12 -4.07 9.33
C ILE A 86 18.73 -3.52 8.95
N VAL A 87 18.51 -3.26 7.66
CA VAL A 87 17.22 -2.79 7.14
C VAL A 87 16.12 -3.82 7.43
N LEU A 88 16.38 -5.10 7.15
CA LEU A 88 15.44 -6.20 7.44
C LEU A 88 15.16 -6.35 8.94
N PHE A 89 16.19 -6.25 9.78
CA PHE A 89 16.04 -6.25 11.24
C PHE A 89 15.08 -5.15 11.71
N TYR A 90 15.30 -3.91 11.25
CA TYR A 90 14.44 -2.79 11.60
C TYR A 90 13.00 -2.98 11.12
N PHE A 91 12.78 -3.53 9.93
CA PHE A 91 11.45 -3.84 9.41
C PHE A 91 10.71 -4.86 10.27
N LEU A 92 11.34 -6.00 10.55
CA LEU A 92 10.72 -7.08 11.30
C LEU A 92 10.40 -6.67 12.74
N LEU A 93 11.28 -5.88 13.37
CA LEU A 93 11.09 -5.39 14.73
C LEU A 93 9.92 -4.41 14.85
N ASN A 94 9.71 -3.56 13.84
CA ASN A 94 8.62 -2.57 13.84
C ASN A 94 7.36 -3.08 13.11
N TYR A 95 7.35 -4.34 12.65
CA TYR A 95 6.21 -4.90 11.94
C TYR A 95 4.92 -4.88 12.77
N THR A 96 5.00 -5.25 14.05
CA THR A 96 3.85 -5.21 14.97
C THR A 96 3.27 -3.80 15.09
N LYS A 97 4.14 -2.80 15.28
CA LYS A 97 3.77 -1.38 15.30
C LYS A 97 3.04 -0.96 14.02
N PHE A 98 3.56 -1.34 12.85
CA PHE A 98 2.91 -1.03 11.57
C PHE A 98 1.52 -1.65 11.47
N GLN A 99 1.34 -2.88 11.95
CA GLN A 99 0.03 -3.54 11.98
C GLN A 99 -0.92 -2.88 12.98
N THR A 100 -0.45 -2.51 14.17
CA THR A 100 -1.24 -1.79 15.17
C THR A 100 -1.78 -0.47 14.59
N ILE A 101 -0.93 0.32 13.94
CA ILE A 101 -1.34 1.57 13.27
C ILE A 101 -2.36 1.28 12.15
N TYR A 102 -2.11 0.27 11.31
CA TYR A 102 -3.03 -0.14 10.25
C TYR A 102 -4.42 -0.51 10.79
N TYR A 103 -4.47 -1.33 11.83
CA TYR A 103 -5.73 -1.74 12.44
C TYR A 103 -6.47 -0.57 13.07
N ARG A 104 -5.78 0.37 13.73
CA ARG A 104 -6.40 1.59 14.29
C ARG A 104 -7.13 2.40 13.22
N SER A 105 -6.53 2.57 12.05
CA SER A 105 -7.14 3.31 10.93
C SER A 105 -8.44 2.64 10.44
N LYS A 106 -8.40 1.32 10.21
CA LYS A 106 -9.57 0.56 9.74
C LYS A 106 -10.71 0.48 10.77
N PHE A 107 -10.36 0.53 12.05
CA PHE A 107 -11.29 0.39 13.17
C PHE A 107 -12.31 1.53 13.30
N SER A 108 -11.97 2.74 12.83
CA SER A 108 -12.89 3.88 12.86
C SER A 108 -14.23 3.57 12.18
N SER A 109 -14.19 2.82 11.08
CA SER A 109 -15.39 2.42 10.34
C SER A 109 -16.20 1.35 11.07
N GLU A 110 -15.53 0.39 11.71
CA GLU A 110 -16.17 -0.69 12.46
C GLU A 110 -16.84 -0.19 13.73
N MET A 111 -16.25 0.78 14.42
CA MET A 111 -16.88 1.44 15.58
C MET A 111 -18.26 1.97 15.21
N VAL A 112 -18.37 2.72 14.10
CA VAL A 112 -19.65 3.28 13.67
C VAL A 112 -20.67 2.19 13.33
N LEU A 113 -20.28 1.24 12.49
CA LEU A 113 -21.15 0.14 12.08
C LEU A 113 -21.61 -0.70 13.28
N SER A 114 -20.73 -0.92 14.26
CA SER A 114 -21.06 -1.69 15.46
C SER A 114 -22.15 -1.03 16.30
N ILE A 115 -22.09 0.29 16.50
CA ILE A 115 -23.11 1.06 17.22
C ILE A 115 -24.43 1.02 16.45
N ILE A 116 -24.39 1.19 15.13
CA ILE A 116 -25.57 1.10 14.27
C ILE A 116 -26.23 -0.29 14.40
N TYR A 117 -25.47 -1.38 14.26
CA TYR A 117 -25.99 -2.73 14.37
C TYR A 117 -26.56 -3.06 15.74
N MET A 118 -25.88 -2.65 16.81
CA MET A 118 -26.39 -2.83 18.16
C MET A 118 -27.69 -2.04 18.36
N ALA A 119 -27.74 -0.77 17.95
CA ALA A 119 -28.93 0.07 18.07
C ALA A 119 -30.12 -0.53 17.31
N ILE A 120 -29.93 -0.98 16.06
CA ILE A 120 -30.98 -1.63 15.26
C ILE A 120 -31.50 -2.90 15.97
N SER A 121 -30.58 -3.75 16.45
CA SER A 121 -30.99 -4.98 17.12
C SER A 121 -31.73 -4.70 18.42
N LEU A 122 -31.31 -3.69 19.19
CA LEU A 122 -31.99 -3.24 20.41
C LEU A 122 -33.43 -2.79 20.12
N GLN A 123 -33.68 -2.12 19.00
CA GLN A 123 -35.04 -1.69 18.62
C GLN A 123 -35.98 -2.86 18.41
N THR A 124 -35.51 -3.97 17.85
CA THR A 124 -36.34 -5.16 17.63
C THR A 124 -36.50 -5.97 18.91
N ASN A 125 -35.44 -6.03 19.71
CA ASN A 125 -35.44 -6.78 20.96
C ASN A 125 -34.54 -6.06 21.96
N LYS A 126 -35.12 -5.57 23.06
CA LYS A 126 -34.41 -4.87 24.16
C LYS A 126 -33.52 -5.83 24.95
N ASN A 127 -32.56 -6.45 24.27
CA ASN A 127 -31.64 -7.44 24.79
C ASN A 127 -30.24 -7.18 24.22
N LEU A 128 -29.31 -6.90 25.13
CA LEU A 128 -27.94 -6.52 24.78
C LEU A 128 -27.16 -7.69 24.16
N GLU A 129 -27.38 -8.93 24.60
CA GLU A 129 -26.70 -10.10 24.05
C GLU A 129 -27.06 -10.33 22.59
N LYS A 130 -28.34 -10.22 22.25
CA LYS A 130 -28.81 -10.28 20.86
C LYS A 130 -28.23 -9.14 20.03
N ALA A 131 -28.12 -7.95 20.61
CA ALA A 131 -27.53 -6.80 19.94
C ALA A 131 -26.03 -6.98 19.64
N VAL A 132 -25.26 -7.43 20.61
CA VAL A 132 -23.83 -7.75 20.43
C VAL A 132 -23.66 -8.92 19.47
N SER A 133 -24.50 -9.96 19.56
CA SER A 133 -24.48 -11.08 18.61
C SER A 133 -24.77 -10.65 17.18
N PHE A 134 -25.73 -9.74 16.99
CA PHE A 134 -26.07 -9.22 15.67
C PHE A 134 -24.91 -8.40 15.10
N ALA A 135 -24.31 -7.52 15.90
CA ALA A 135 -23.12 -6.76 15.48
C ALA A 135 -21.92 -7.67 15.19
N ALA A 136 -21.65 -8.66 16.05
CA ALA A 136 -20.55 -9.60 15.91
C ALA A 136 -20.59 -10.40 14.60
N ASN A 137 -21.78 -10.76 14.13
CA ASN A 137 -21.98 -11.53 12.91
C ASN A 137 -21.92 -10.66 11.64
N ASN A 138 -22.20 -9.37 11.76
CA ASN A 138 -22.22 -8.42 10.64
C ASN A 138 -20.92 -7.59 10.49
N LEU A 139 -20.05 -7.59 11.51
CA LEU A 139 -18.72 -6.98 11.45
C LEU A 139 -17.68 -7.97 10.90
N SER A 140 -16.75 -7.48 10.08
CA SER A 140 -15.76 -8.32 9.38
C SER A 140 -14.35 -8.31 9.98
N GLY A 141 -13.98 -7.32 10.79
CA GLY A 141 -12.65 -7.20 11.39
C GLY A 141 -12.59 -7.41 12.90
N LEU A 142 -11.59 -6.78 13.54
CA LEU A 142 -11.16 -7.10 14.89
C LEU A 142 -12.23 -6.82 15.95
N LEU A 143 -13.06 -5.78 15.75
CA LEU A 143 -14.14 -5.48 16.69
C LEU A 143 -15.19 -6.59 16.71
N GLY A 144 -15.50 -7.14 15.53
CA GLY A 144 -16.38 -8.31 15.42
C GLY A 144 -15.82 -9.51 16.18
N THR A 145 -14.51 -9.73 16.13
CA THR A 145 -13.87 -10.81 16.92
C THR A 145 -13.88 -10.52 18.42
N ASP A 146 -13.67 -9.27 18.84
CA ASP A 146 -13.79 -8.86 20.24
C ASP A 146 -15.23 -9.12 20.77
N PHE A 147 -16.26 -8.82 19.96
CA PHE A 147 -17.65 -9.11 20.32
C PHE A 147 -17.97 -10.61 20.37
N LYS A 148 -17.45 -11.41 19.43
CA LYS A 148 -17.57 -12.88 19.49
C LYS A 148 -16.93 -13.44 20.75
N LYS A 149 -15.76 -12.91 21.13
CA LYS A 149 -15.06 -13.29 22.36
C LYS A 149 -15.83 -12.89 23.61
N ALA A 150 -16.42 -11.69 23.64
CA ALA A 150 -17.30 -11.25 24.72
C ALA A 150 -18.49 -12.19 24.90
N LEU A 151 -19.19 -12.54 23.82
CA LEU A 151 -20.30 -13.51 23.86
C LEU A 151 -19.84 -14.88 24.34
N TRP A 152 -18.69 -15.36 23.85
CA TRP A 152 -18.11 -16.63 24.30
C TRP A 152 -17.78 -16.61 25.81
N ASN A 153 -17.21 -15.52 26.32
CA ASN A 153 -16.88 -15.39 27.74
C ASN A 153 -18.12 -15.46 28.63
N VAL A 154 -19.23 -14.86 28.19
CA VAL A 154 -20.52 -14.95 28.90
C VAL A 154 -21.08 -16.37 28.82
N GLN A 155 -21.14 -16.96 27.63
CA GLN A 155 -21.65 -18.33 27.42
C GLN A 155 -20.84 -19.40 28.15
N SER A 156 -19.53 -19.20 28.30
CA SER A 156 -18.63 -20.10 29.02
C SER A 156 -18.56 -19.84 30.54
N GLY A 157 -19.35 -18.88 31.05
CA GLY A 157 -19.39 -18.54 32.48
C GLY A 157 -18.14 -17.81 33.00
N ARG A 158 -17.25 -17.34 32.10
CA ARG A 158 -16.06 -16.55 32.48
C ARG A 158 -16.39 -15.11 32.86
N SER A 159 -17.51 -14.60 32.36
CA SER A 159 -18.02 -13.25 32.63
C SER A 159 -19.50 -13.31 33.00
N ILE A 160 -19.90 -12.47 33.95
CA ILE A 160 -21.24 -12.49 34.55
C ILE A 160 -22.29 -11.97 33.55
N SER A 161 -21.96 -10.91 32.82
CA SER A 161 -22.88 -10.29 31.88
C SER A 161 -22.17 -9.79 30.62
N ILE A 162 -22.93 -9.67 29.53
CA ILE A 162 -22.44 -9.03 28.31
C ILE A 162 -22.18 -7.53 28.51
N SER A 163 -22.89 -6.92 29.46
CA SER A 163 -22.69 -5.53 29.87
C SER A 163 -21.28 -5.31 30.41
N ASP A 164 -20.77 -6.22 31.25
CA ASP A 164 -19.42 -6.14 31.80
C ASP A 164 -18.34 -6.30 30.72
N GLU A 165 -18.52 -7.25 29.80
CA GLU A 165 -17.60 -7.43 28.68
C GLU A 165 -17.60 -6.24 27.72
N LEU A 166 -18.78 -5.65 27.45
CA LEU A 166 -18.87 -4.42 26.66
C LEU A 166 -18.17 -3.25 27.33
N SER A 167 -18.24 -3.11 28.65
CA SER A 167 -17.48 -2.11 29.39
C SER A 167 -15.97 -2.33 29.29
N LYS A 168 -15.49 -3.59 29.35
CA LYS A 168 -14.06 -3.90 29.13
C LYS A 168 -13.61 -3.55 27.71
N ILE A 169 -14.45 -3.85 26.71
CA ILE A 169 -14.18 -3.47 25.31
C ILE A 169 -14.16 -1.95 25.19
N ALA A 170 -15.16 -1.24 25.71
CA ALA A 170 -15.18 0.22 25.68
C ALA A 170 -13.93 0.81 26.32
N GLU A 171 -13.49 0.31 27.49
CA GLU A 171 -12.29 0.81 28.16
C GLU A 171 -11.00 0.55 27.36
N LYS A 172 -10.87 -0.61 26.71
CA LYS A 172 -9.77 -0.93 25.77
C LYS A 172 -9.65 0.14 24.68
N TRP A 173 -10.77 0.71 24.25
CA TRP A 173 -10.85 1.66 23.14
C TRP A 173 -10.94 3.13 23.58
N ARG A 174 -11.02 3.43 24.88
CA ARG A 174 -11.16 4.80 25.41
C ARG A 174 -10.07 5.74 24.92
N LYS A 175 -8.82 5.27 24.84
CA LYS A 175 -7.68 6.07 24.35
C LYS A 175 -7.81 6.47 22.87
N GLU A 176 -8.51 5.67 22.07
CA GLU A 176 -8.57 5.81 20.62
C GLU A 176 -9.90 6.46 20.16
N SER A 177 -10.99 6.26 20.90
CA SER A 177 -12.28 6.89 20.62
C SER A 177 -13.15 6.99 21.86
N GLN A 178 -13.19 8.19 22.45
CA GLN A 178 -14.11 8.48 23.54
C GLN A 178 -15.58 8.38 23.09
N GLU A 179 -15.85 8.66 21.82
CA GLU A 179 -17.19 8.72 21.23
C GLU A 179 -17.83 7.34 21.11
N PHE A 180 -17.01 6.35 20.76
CA PHE A 180 -17.42 4.96 20.75
C PHE A 180 -17.76 4.48 22.16
N VAL A 181 -16.98 4.89 23.16
CA VAL A 181 -17.25 4.59 24.58
C VAL A 181 -18.57 5.22 25.01
N ASP A 182 -18.75 6.51 24.73
CA ASP A 182 -19.99 7.24 25.05
C ASP A 182 -21.21 6.54 24.43
N ALA A 183 -21.11 6.12 23.16
CA ALA A 183 -22.20 5.44 22.48
C ALA A 183 -22.51 4.04 23.03
N ILE A 184 -21.49 3.24 23.37
CA ILE A 184 -21.73 1.95 24.05
C ILE A 184 -22.48 2.17 25.36
N ILE A 185 -22.05 3.16 26.16
CA ILE A 185 -22.69 3.46 27.44
C ILE A 185 -24.15 3.86 27.24
N ILE A 186 -24.43 4.75 26.29
CA ILE A 186 -25.80 5.18 25.97
C ILE A 186 -26.67 3.98 25.54
N LEU A 187 -26.16 3.11 24.66
CA LEU A 187 -26.90 1.93 24.21
C LEU A 187 -27.18 0.95 25.37
N LYS A 188 -26.18 0.72 26.22
CA LYS A 188 -26.28 -0.16 27.39
C LYS A 188 -27.32 0.35 28.38
N ASP A 189 -27.27 1.64 28.70
CA ASP A 189 -28.15 2.27 29.68
C ASP A 189 -29.58 2.46 29.13
N SER A 190 -29.74 2.48 27.80
CA SER A 190 -31.05 2.65 27.14
C SER A 190 -32.06 1.55 27.46
N ILE A 191 -31.60 0.33 27.76
CA ILE A 191 -32.45 -0.87 27.87
C ILE A 191 -33.51 -0.75 28.96
N VAL A 192 -33.21 0.01 30.02
CA VAL A 192 -34.09 0.19 31.20
C VAL A 192 -35.02 1.40 31.05
N LEU A 193 -34.89 2.20 29.98
CA LEU A 193 -35.64 3.44 29.78
C LEU A 193 -37.06 3.20 29.21
N THR A 194 -37.89 4.24 29.31
CA THR A 194 -39.20 4.29 28.65
C THR A 194 -39.05 4.21 27.13
N GLU A 195 -40.09 3.82 26.38
CA GLU A 195 -39.98 3.62 24.93
C GLU A 195 -39.54 4.90 24.20
N GLU A 196 -40.07 6.06 24.57
CA GLU A 196 -39.69 7.34 23.96
C GLU A 196 -38.22 7.70 24.25
N GLN A 197 -37.80 7.56 25.52
CA GLN A 197 -36.42 7.81 25.94
C GLN A 197 -35.45 6.80 25.32
N PHE A 198 -35.86 5.54 25.19
CA PHE A 198 -35.12 4.47 24.53
C PHE A 198 -34.84 4.83 23.07
N GLN A 199 -35.87 5.16 22.29
CA GLN A 199 -35.70 5.56 20.89
C GLN A 199 -34.81 6.80 20.75
N LYS A 200 -34.97 7.78 21.65
CA LYS A 200 -34.11 8.98 21.69
C LYS A 200 -32.65 8.61 21.97
N SER A 201 -32.39 7.78 22.97
CA SER A 201 -31.04 7.33 23.33
C SER A 201 -30.37 6.55 22.19
N LEU A 202 -31.11 5.69 21.49
CA LEU A 202 -30.59 4.99 20.32
C LEU A 202 -30.19 5.95 19.19
N ASN A 203 -31.03 6.94 18.88
CA ASN A 203 -30.72 7.96 17.88
C ASN A 203 -29.52 8.80 18.30
N THR A 204 -29.44 9.20 19.57
CA THR A 204 -28.30 9.95 20.12
C THR A 204 -27.01 9.15 20.03
N ALA A 205 -27.01 7.85 20.36
CA ALA A 205 -25.84 6.99 20.22
C ALA A 205 -25.35 6.91 18.77
N ILE A 206 -26.27 6.74 17.81
CA ILE A 206 -25.96 6.73 16.38
C ILE A 206 -25.39 8.10 15.95
N GLU A 207 -26.03 9.20 16.33
CA GLU A 207 -25.64 10.55 15.93
C GLU A 207 -24.27 10.95 16.47
N ILE A 208 -23.98 10.66 17.74
CA ILE A 208 -22.67 10.93 18.36
C ILE A 208 -21.55 10.27 17.55
N VAL A 209 -21.72 8.99 17.20
CA VAL A 209 -20.68 8.28 16.48
C VAL A 209 -20.60 8.73 15.02
N LEU A 210 -21.72 9.04 14.35
CA LEU A 210 -21.70 9.57 12.99
C LEU A 210 -21.00 10.93 12.90
N GLN A 211 -21.40 11.89 13.72
CA GLN A 211 -20.89 13.27 13.67
C GLN A 211 -19.43 13.34 14.09
N LYS A 212 -19.11 12.77 15.25
CA LYS A 212 -17.75 12.89 15.77
C LYS A 212 -16.76 12.03 14.96
N THR A 213 -17.20 10.90 14.38
CA THR A 213 -16.35 10.17 13.42
C THR A 213 -16.07 11.03 12.19
N LYS A 214 -17.06 11.72 11.62
CA LYS A 214 -16.85 12.65 10.50
C LYS A 214 -15.76 13.68 10.83
N THR A 215 -15.83 14.32 11.99
CA THR A 215 -14.82 15.27 12.46
C THR A 215 -13.44 14.63 12.58
N ARG A 216 -13.32 13.49 13.27
CA ARG A 216 -12.03 12.78 13.42
C ARG A 216 -11.41 12.41 12.08
N MET A 217 -12.23 11.98 11.11
CA MET A 217 -11.71 11.63 9.79
C MET A 217 -11.19 12.87 9.04
N LYS A 218 -11.83 14.04 9.21
CA LYS A 218 -11.31 15.32 8.67
C LYS A 218 -10.01 15.75 9.35
N ASP A 219 -9.94 15.64 10.68
CA ASP A 219 -8.73 15.97 11.44
C ASP A 219 -7.55 15.07 11.04
N TYR A 220 -7.81 13.78 10.85
CA TYR A 220 -6.82 12.86 10.33
C TYR A 220 -6.35 13.29 8.95
N ALA A 221 -7.26 13.62 8.01
CA ALA A 221 -6.89 14.09 6.68
C ALA A 221 -5.99 15.34 6.73
N MET A 222 -6.29 16.31 7.61
CA MET A 222 -5.43 17.48 7.81
C MET A 222 -4.06 17.11 8.37
N SER A 223 -4.00 16.17 9.32
CA SER A 223 -2.74 15.72 9.92
C SER A 223 -1.81 14.99 8.94
N LEU A 224 -2.35 14.46 7.83
CA LEU A 224 -1.55 13.79 6.80
C LEU A 224 -0.70 14.76 5.96
N LYS A 225 -1.07 16.05 5.88
CA LYS A 225 -0.37 17.03 5.03
C LYS A 225 1.12 17.15 5.38
N THR A 226 1.44 17.28 6.67
CA THR A 226 2.83 17.47 7.11
C THR A 226 3.70 16.23 6.85
N PRO A 227 3.30 15.00 7.24
CA PRO A 227 4.05 13.82 6.87
C PRO A 227 4.19 13.61 5.36
N LEU A 228 3.16 13.94 4.57
CA LEU A 228 3.27 13.87 3.10
C LEU A 228 4.39 14.78 2.59
N ASN A 229 4.42 16.03 3.05
CA ASN A 229 5.45 16.98 2.69
C ASN A 229 6.84 16.48 3.10
N ILE A 230 6.98 15.93 4.32
CA ILE A 230 8.25 15.37 4.77
C ILE A 230 8.71 14.24 3.85
N ILE A 231 7.80 13.34 3.46
CA ILE A 231 8.16 12.23 2.57
C ILE A 231 8.51 12.75 1.17
N ASN A 232 7.73 13.67 0.62
CA ASN A 232 8.01 14.26 -0.69
C ASN A 232 9.37 14.99 -0.69
N SER A 233 9.62 15.85 0.28
CA SER A 233 10.84 16.66 0.35
C SER A 233 12.09 15.87 0.75
N PHE A 234 12.04 15.12 1.86
CA PHE A 234 13.22 14.42 2.38
C PHE A 234 13.35 13.00 1.89
N GLY A 235 12.22 12.31 1.70
CA GLY A 235 12.23 10.94 1.21
C GLY A 235 12.54 10.87 -0.29
N VAL A 236 12.04 11.82 -1.08
CA VAL A 236 12.10 11.73 -2.54
C VAL A 236 13.02 12.79 -3.13
N LEU A 237 12.71 14.08 -2.92
CA LEU A 237 13.43 15.18 -3.57
C LEU A 237 14.90 15.26 -3.13
N LEU A 238 15.20 15.13 -1.83
CA LEU A 238 16.58 15.18 -1.34
C LEU A 238 17.47 14.09 -1.98
N PRO A 239 17.10 12.80 -1.97
CA PRO A 239 17.82 11.78 -2.73
C PRO A 239 17.97 12.08 -4.23
N LEU A 240 16.94 12.60 -4.89
CA LEU A 240 17.01 13.00 -6.31
C LEU A 240 18.03 14.14 -6.51
N LEU A 241 18.07 15.12 -5.62
CA LEU A 241 19.06 16.20 -5.66
C LEU A 241 20.47 15.65 -5.42
N ALA A 242 20.66 14.82 -4.39
CA ALA A 242 21.93 14.17 -4.11
C ALA A 242 22.44 13.36 -5.30
N MET A 243 21.53 12.71 -6.03
CA MET A 243 21.82 11.97 -7.25
C MET A 243 22.39 12.86 -8.37
N ILE A 244 21.93 14.10 -8.49
CA ILE A 244 22.44 15.10 -9.45
C ILE A 244 23.88 15.50 -9.13
N PHE A 245 24.24 15.55 -7.84
CA PHE A 245 25.61 15.87 -7.41
C PHE A 245 26.57 14.69 -7.49
N LEU A 246 26.05 13.47 -7.60
CA LEU A 246 26.87 12.27 -7.58
C LEU A 246 27.93 12.23 -8.69
N PRO A 247 27.64 12.58 -9.96
CA PRO A 247 28.65 12.69 -11.01
C PRO A 247 29.81 13.61 -10.63
N LEU A 248 29.52 14.74 -9.98
CA LEU A 248 30.51 15.68 -9.51
C LEU A 248 31.35 15.08 -8.38
N ALA A 249 30.70 14.47 -7.39
CA ALA A 249 31.36 13.86 -6.26
C ALA A 249 32.29 12.70 -6.69
N ALA A 250 31.87 11.88 -7.66
CA ALA A 250 32.66 10.78 -8.20
C ALA A 250 33.98 11.23 -8.85
N ILE A 251 34.02 12.46 -9.40
CA ILE A 251 35.24 13.06 -9.96
C ILE A 251 36.22 13.47 -8.85
N PHE A 252 35.71 14.14 -7.81
CA PHE A 252 36.56 14.71 -6.77
C PHE A 252 36.97 13.71 -5.69
N LEU A 253 36.19 12.65 -5.48
CA LEU A 253 36.38 11.67 -4.40
C LEU A 253 36.35 10.21 -4.91
N PRO A 254 37.19 9.84 -5.90
CA PRO A 254 37.15 8.52 -6.54
C PRO A 254 37.48 7.37 -5.58
N GLU A 255 38.30 7.60 -4.54
CA GLU A 255 38.71 6.57 -3.58
C GLU A 255 37.61 6.23 -2.56
N ILE A 256 36.72 7.18 -2.28
CA ILE A 256 35.64 7.03 -1.29
C ILE A 256 34.37 6.50 -1.95
N ILE A 257 34.13 6.88 -3.21
CA ILE A 257 32.88 6.65 -3.92
C ILE A 257 33.00 5.44 -4.84
N LYS A 258 32.91 4.24 -4.25
CA LYS A 258 32.80 3.00 -5.01
C LYS A 258 31.36 2.78 -5.51
N VAL A 259 31.24 2.30 -6.74
CA VAL A 259 29.94 1.98 -7.38
C VAL A 259 29.14 0.97 -6.53
N SER A 260 29.80 0.01 -5.90
CA SER A 260 29.16 -0.98 -5.00
C SER A 260 28.44 -0.33 -3.82
N PHE A 261 29.08 0.63 -3.14
CA PHE A 261 28.49 1.35 -2.01
C PHE A 261 27.30 2.21 -2.44
N ILE A 262 27.43 2.94 -3.55
CA ILE A 262 26.35 3.75 -4.12
C ILE A 262 25.15 2.87 -4.49
N SER A 263 25.41 1.71 -5.10
CA SER A 263 24.36 0.76 -5.49
C SER A 263 23.48 0.39 -4.30
N VAL A 264 24.09 0.06 -3.16
CA VAL A 264 23.34 -0.27 -1.94
C VAL A 264 22.61 0.93 -1.38
N LEU A 265 23.28 2.07 -1.31
CA LEU A 265 22.69 3.28 -0.76
C LEU A 265 21.42 3.67 -1.53
N TYR A 266 21.48 3.67 -2.86
CA TYR A 266 20.37 4.11 -3.71
C TYR A 266 19.35 3.01 -4.01
N VAL A 267 19.73 1.77 -4.25
CA VAL A 267 18.77 0.69 -4.63
C VAL A 267 18.15 0.04 -3.38
N VAL A 268 18.75 0.19 -2.20
CA VAL A 268 18.29 -0.51 -1.00
C VAL A 268 17.95 0.47 0.12
N VAL A 269 18.94 1.21 0.60
CA VAL A 269 18.81 1.97 1.85
C VAL A 269 17.80 3.09 1.71
N LEU A 270 17.93 3.91 0.67
CA LEU A 270 17.05 5.06 0.44
C LEU A 270 15.59 4.62 0.18
N PRO A 271 15.28 3.72 -0.77
CA PRO A 271 13.93 3.18 -0.94
C PRO A 271 13.39 2.56 0.34
N ALA A 272 14.20 1.83 1.12
CA ALA A 272 13.75 1.27 2.39
C ALA A 272 13.35 2.37 3.38
N ILE A 273 14.17 3.42 3.54
CA ILE A 273 13.84 4.58 4.39
C ILE A 273 12.52 5.21 3.94
N VAL A 274 12.36 5.47 2.65
CA VAL A 274 11.12 6.06 2.09
C VAL A 274 9.92 5.16 2.36
N TYR A 275 10.06 3.85 2.12
CA TYR A 275 9.03 2.87 2.40
C TYR A 275 8.66 2.83 3.89
N PHE A 276 9.64 2.93 4.79
CA PHE A 276 9.39 2.99 6.23
C PHE A 276 8.66 4.26 6.64
N LEU A 277 9.04 5.42 6.08
CA LEU A 277 8.33 6.66 6.34
C LEU A 277 6.90 6.58 5.84
N PHE A 278 6.67 6.03 4.64
CA PHE A 278 5.32 5.76 4.14
C PHE A 278 4.54 4.85 5.09
N ARG A 279 5.09 3.68 5.45
CA ARG A 279 4.42 2.77 6.39
C ARG A 279 4.26 3.37 7.79
N GLN A 280 5.14 4.26 8.25
CA GLN A 280 5.02 4.83 9.59
C GLN A 280 3.91 5.87 9.68
N TYR A 281 3.76 6.71 8.64
CA TYR A 281 2.85 7.86 8.67
C TYR A 281 1.57 7.64 7.87
N PHE A 282 1.54 6.65 6.97
CA PHE A 282 0.42 6.41 6.09
C PHE A 282 -0.05 4.98 6.15
N TYR A 283 -1.20 4.80 6.80
CA TYR A 283 -2.02 3.63 6.60
C TYR A 283 -3.47 4.03 6.42
N SER A 284 -3.86 4.09 5.14
CA SER A 284 -5.23 4.22 4.63
C SER A 284 -6.00 5.46 5.09
N ARG A 285 -6.89 5.96 4.20
CA ARG A 285 -7.95 6.89 4.61
C ARG A 285 -8.69 6.25 5.82
N PRO A 286 -9.15 7.03 6.80
CA PRO A 286 -9.97 6.52 7.92
C PRO A 286 -11.17 5.69 7.43
N TYR A 287 -11.62 5.97 6.21
CA TYR A 287 -12.48 5.13 5.41
C TYR A 287 -12.08 5.21 3.94
N SER A 288 -11.80 4.06 3.31
CA SER A 288 -11.79 3.98 1.85
C SER A 288 -13.22 3.79 1.39
N TYR A 289 -13.76 4.77 0.67
CA TYR A 289 -15.12 4.70 0.14
C TYR A 289 -15.27 3.58 -0.89
N HIS A 290 -14.21 3.29 -1.65
CA HIS A 290 -14.20 2.19 -2.60
C HIS A 290 -13.60 0.94 -2.00
N GLN A 291 -14.42 -0.10 -1.80
CA GLN A 291 -14.01 -1.35 -1.14
C GLN A 291 -14.20 -2.54 -2.08
N ILE A 292 -13.52 -2.44 -3.22
CA ILE A 292 -13.63 -3.39 -4.30
C ILE A 292 -12.77 -4.62 -3.97
N GLU A 293 -13.40 -5.78 -3.96
CA GLU A 293 -12.75 -7.05 -3.69
C GLU A 293 -12.92 -8.00 -4.88
N TYR A 294 -11.81 -8.23 -5.57
CA TYR A 294 -11.72 -9.26 -6.59
C TYR A 294 -11.47 -10.62 -5.93
N SER A 295 -12.55 -11.28 -5.52
CA SER A 295 -12.50 -12.64 -4.98
C SER A 295 -12.89 -13.66 -6.07
N GLY A 296 -12.01 -14.63 -6.31
CA GLY A 296 -12.29 -15.76 -7.22
C GLY A 296 -11.04 -16.41 -7.80
N GLU A 297 -11.16 -17.67 -8.22
CA GLU A 297 -10.04 -18.40 -8.83
C GLU A 297 -9.52 -17.73 -10.11
N LYS A 298 -10.42 -17.17 -10.93
CA LYS A 298 -10.07 -16.52 -12.19
C LYS A 298 -9.08 -15.36 -11.99
N TYR A 299 -9.30 -14.56 -10.94
CA TYR A 299 -8.45 -13.42 -10.59
C TYR A 299 -7.08 -13.87 -10.09
N LYS A 300 -7.04 -14.88 -9.20
CA LYS A 300 -5.79 -15.46 -8.70
C LYS A 300 -4.95 -16.07 -9.82
N LYS A 301 -5.58 -16.82 -10.73
CA LYS A 301 -4.93 -17.41 -11.92
C LYS A 301 -4.37 -16.31 -12.83
N ARG A 302 -5.12 -15.24 -13.11
CA ARG A 302 -4.64 -14.10 -13.92
C ARG A 302 -3.42 -13.44 -13.28
N LYS A 303 -3.45 -13.14 -11.98
CA LYS A 303 -2.32 -12.54 -11.25
C LYS A 303 -1.07 -13.41 -11.32
N LEU A 304 -1.23 -14.73 -11.16
CA LEU A 304 -0.13 -15.69 -11.24
C LEU A 304 0.44 -15.81 -12.66
N ILE A 305 -0.40 -15.88 -13.70
CA ILE A 305 0.03 -15.94 -15.10
C ILE A 305 0.80 -14.68 -15.49
N VAL A 306 0.28 -13.49 -15.13
CA VAL A 306 0.96 -12.22 -15.41
C VAL A 306 2.29 -12.13 -14.66
N GLY A 307 2.34 -12.57 -13.39
CA GLY A 307 3.57 -12.58 -12.60
C GLY A 307 4.64 -13.56 -13.10
N LEU A 308 4.25 -14.77 -13.54
CA LEU A 308 5.18 -15.72 -14.15
C LEU A 308 5.65 -15.23 -15.52
N GLY A 309 4.73 -14.69 -16.33
CA GLY A 309 5.06 -14.12 -17.64
C GLY A 309 6.03 -12.95 -17.55
N SER A 310 5.85 -12.05 -16.59
CA SER A 310 6.80 -10.95 -16.37
C SER A 310 8.17 -11.45 -15.91
N LEU A 311 8.24 -12.45 -15.02
CA LEU A 311 9.50 -13.04 -14.57
C LEU A 311 10.27 -13.69 -15.72
N ILE A 312 9.58 -14.46 -16.57
CA ILE A 312 10.17 -15.06 -17.78
C ILE A 312 10.70 -13.96 -18.71
N LEU A 313 9.95 -12.88 -18.91
CA LEU A 313 10.37 -11.78 -19.78
C LEU A 313 11.59 -11.04 -19.22
N VAL A 314 11.70 -10.86 -17.89
CA VAL A 314 12.90 -10.32 -17.23
C VAL A 314 14.10 -11.24 -17.46
N MET A 315 13.92 -12.55 -17.33
CA MET A 315 14.99 -13.54 -17.57
C MET A 315 15.46 -13.56 -19.03
N ILE A 316 14.57 -13.33 -19.99
CA ILE A 316 14.92 -13.31 -21.42
C ILE A 316 15.60 -12.00 -21.84
N THR A 317 15.28 -10.88 -21.17
CA THR A 317 15.75 -9.54 -21.57
C THR A 317 16.81 -8.98 -20.63
N ALA A 318 16.43 -8.62 -19.40
CA ALA A 318 17.32 -7.94 -18.46
C ALA A 318 18.56 -8.78 -18.08
N VAL A 319 18.44 -10.11 -17.97
CA VAL A 319 19.57 -10.98 -17.57
C VAL A 319 20.67 -11.06 -18.64
N PRO A 320 20.36 -11.31 -19.93
CA PRO A 320 21.38 -11.23 -20.99
C PRO A 320 22.02 -9.85 -21.11
N LEU A 321 21.21 -8.78 -21.01
CA LEU A 321 21.74 -7.41 -21.10
C LEU A 321 22.67 -7.08 -19.92
N THR A 322 22.32 -7.48 -18.69
CA THR A 322 23.19 -7.27 -17.52
C THR A 322 24.51 -8.03 -17.67
N ASN A 323 24.48 -9.28 -18.14
CA ASN A 323 25.70 -10.05 -18.39
C ASN A 323 26.59 -9.40 -19.47
N PHE A 324 25.99 -8.90 -20.56
CA PHE A 324 26.72 -8.15 -21.58
C PHE A 324 27.37 -6.88 -21.00
N VAL A 325 26.62 -6.10 -20.22
CA VAL A 325 27.13 -4.87 -19.59
C VAL A 325 28.26 -5.14 -18.61
N LEU A 326 28.12 -6.16 -17.76
CA LEU A 326 29.13 -6.58 -16.77
C LEU A 326 30.46 -7.01 -17.40
N SER A 327 30.41 -7.54 -18.63
CA SER A 327 31.59 -8.04 -19.36
C SER A 327 32.19 -7.03 -20.34
N SER A 328 31.53 -5.89 -20.57
CA SER A 328 31.92 -4.91 -21.59
C SER A 328 32.58 -3.68 -20.99
N THR A 329 33.59 -3.14 -21.66
CA THR A 329 34.10 -1.79 -21.38
C THR A 329 33.16 -0.73 -21.95
N PHE A 330 33.35 0.52 -21.52
CA PHE A 330 32.56 1.64 -22.05
C PHE A 330 32.62 1.69 -23.58
N SER A 331 31.43 1.66 -24.20
CA SER A 331 31.20 1.73 -25.64
C SER A 331 29.78 2.21 -25.88
N ASP A 332 29.48 2.64 -27.09
CA ASP A 332 28.11 3.00 -27.51
C ASP A 332 27.13 1.84 -27.22
N ALA A 333 27.54 0.61 -27.54
CA ALA A 333 26.74 -0.59 -27.29
C ALA A 333 26.50 -0.82 -25.79
N ALA A 334 27.52 -0.64 -24.95
CA ALA A 334 27.39 -0.78 -23.50
C ALA A 334 26.44 0.28 -22.92
N PHE A 335 26.48 1.52 -23.41
CA PHE A 335 25.57 2.59 -23.01
C PHE A 335 24.11 2.31 -23.38
N PHE A 336 23.85 1.84 -24.60
CA PHE A 336 22.48 1.48 -24.99
C PHE A 336 22.00 0.21 -24.28
N ALA A 337 22.89 -0.74 -24.01
CA ALA A 337 22.55 -1.95 -23.27
C ALA A 337 22.20 -1.64 -21.80
N SER A 338 22.99 -0.81 -21.10
CA SER A 338 22.68 -0.39 -19.73
C SER A 338 21.35 0.37 -19.66
N MET A 339 21.08 1.25 -20.62
CA MET A 339 19.77 1.93 -20.73
C MET A 339 18.63 0.95 -21.02
N GLY A 340 18.90 -0.02 -21.90
CA GLY A 340 17.97 -1.05 -22.33
C GLY A 340 17.47 -1.91 -21.17
N ILE A 341 18.30 -2.13 -20.14
CA ILE A 341 17.87 -2.82 -18.91
C ILE A 341 16.75 -2.05 -18.22
N THR A 342 16.95 -0.75 -17.94
CA THR A 342 15.94 0.10 -17.30
C THR A 342 14.66 0.19 -18.13
N ILE A 343 14.79 0.38 -19.45
CA ILE A 343 13.65 0.42 -20.37
C ILE A 343 12.90 -0.92 -20.36
N SER A 344 13.62 -2.04 -20.45
CA SER A 344 13.01 -3.37 -20.48
C SER A 344 12.22 -3.65 -19.20
N LEU A 345 12.81 -3.40 -18.03
CA LEU A 345 12.12 -3.58 -16.74
C LEU A 345 10.85 -2.74 -16.66
N GLY A 346 10.95 -1.48 -17.06
CA GLY A 346 9.81 -0.59 -17.02
C GLY A 346 8.70 -0.94 -18.04
N LEU A 347 9.06 -1.41 -19.25
CA LEU A 347 8.09 -1.92 -20.24
C LEU A 347 7.43 -3.22 -19.77
N ILE A 348 8.17 -4.09 -19.09
CA ILE A 348 7.64 -5.31 -18.47
C ILE A 348 6.62 -4.94 -17.39
N LEU A 349 6.95 -3.97 -16.53
CA LEU A 349 6.03 -3.47 -15.50
C LEU A 349 4.77 -2.86 -16.12
N PHE A 350 4.90 -1.99 -17.13
CA PHE A 350 3.76 -1.41 -17.84
C PHE A 350 2.88 -2.48 -18.51
N SER A 351 3.48 -3.39 -19.28
CA SER A 351 2.74 -4.44 -19.98
C SER A 351 2.05 -5.39 -19.01
N SER A 352 2.70 -5.77 -17.91
CA SER A 352 2.09 -6.59 -16.86
C SER A 352 0.89 -5.90 -16.21
N ALA A 353 1.00 -4.60 -15.91
CA ALA A 353 -0.09 -3.78 -15.39
C ALA A 353 -1.26 -3.67 -16.38
N TYR A 354 -0.96 -3.43 -17.66
CA TYR A 354 -1.97 -3.35 -18.72
C TYR A 354 -2.70 -4.68 -18.92
N ILE A 355 -1.98 -5.80 -19.02
CA ILE A 355 -2.56 -7.14 -19.20
C ILE A 355 -3.37 -7.54 -17.97
N TYR A 356 -2.97 -7.15 -16.76
CA TYR A 356 -3.75 -7.42 -15.55
C TYR A 356 -5.07 -6.63 -15.53
N THR A 357 -5.04 -5.36 -15.89
CA THR A 357 -6.17 -4.42 -15.72
C THR A 357 -7.16 -4.41 -16.88
N SER A 358 -6.74 -4.70 -18.11
CA SER A 358 -7.54 -4.53 -19.34
C SER A 358 -8.91 -5.22 -19.35
N GLY A 359 -9.06 -6.35 -18.65
CA GLY A 359 -10.33 -7.08 -18.58
C GLY A 359 -11.14 -6.79 -17.31
N LEU A 360 -10.57 -6.08 -16.35
CA LEU A 360 -11.20 -5.76 -15.06
C LEU A 360 -11.72 -4.34 -15.01
N GLU A 361 -11.22 -3.45 -15.86
CA GLU A 361 -11.57 -2.04 -15.84
C GLU A 361 -13.08 -1.78 -16.00
N THR A 362 -13.75 -2.47 -16.94
CA THR A 362 -15.19 -2.29 -17.16
C THR A 362 -16.00 -2.69 -15.94
N ILE A 363 -15.65 -3.82 -15.32
CA ILE A 363 -16.29 -4.31 -14.09
C ILE A 363 -15.99 -3.35 -12.94
N ASN A 364 -14.74 -2.90 -12.82
CA ASN A 364 -14.31 -1.96 -11.79
C ASN A 364 -15.12 -0.67 -11.84
N ARG A 365 -15.22 -0.07 -13.04
CA ARG A 365 -15.95 1.19 -13.25
C ARG A 365 -17.43 1.06 -12.88
N LYS A 366 -18.04 -0.07 -13.21
CA LYS A 366 -19.43 -0.38 -12.87
C LYS A 366 -19.62 -0.51 -11.35
N ILE A 367 -18.71 -1.21 -10.66
CA ILE A 367 -18.75 -1.35 -9.19
C ILE A 367 -18.53 0.01 -8.50
N ILE A 368 -17.58 0.83 -8.97
CA ILE A 368 -17.33 2.19 -8.45
C ILE A 368 -18.62 3.01 -8.53
N LYS A 369 -19.29 2.98 -9.69
CA LYS A 369 -20.54 3.71 -9.89
C LYS A 369 -21.65 3.23 -8.95
N TYR A 370 -21.77 1.92 -8.74
CA TYR A 370 -22.70 1.37 -7.77
C TYR A 370 -22.40 1.85 -6.34
N GLU A 371 -21.13 1.88 -5.93
CA GLU A 371 -20.73 2.39 -4.62
C GLU A 371 -21.05 3.89 -4.49
N GLU A 372 -20.81 4.71 -5.52
CA GLU A 372 -21.13 6.15 -5.51
C GLU A 372 -22.63 6.44 -5.38
N GLU A 373 -23.47 5.59 -5.96
CA GLU A 373 -24.94 5.67 -5.92
C GLU A 373 -25.55 5.00 -4.67
N LEU A 374 -24.78 4.17 -3.96
CA LEU A 374 -25.24 3.38 -2.82
C LEU A 374 -25.89 4.20 -1.70
N PRO A 375 -25.38 5.39 -1.27
CA PRO A 375 -26.04 6.19 -0.24
C PRO A 375 -27.43 6.62 -0.69
N THR A 376 -27.57 7.11 -1.93
CA THR A 376 -28.85 7.52 -2.51
C THR A 376 -29.81 6.36 -2.65
N ALA A 377 -29.33 5.20 -3.13
CA ALA A 377 -30.13 3.99 -3.23
C ALA A 377 -30.60 3.49 -1.86
N ALA A 378 -29.72 3.51 -0.85
CA ALA A 378 -30.06 3.15 0.52
C ALA A 378 -31.13 4.08 1.10
N TYR A 379 -31.05 5.41 0.89
CA TYR A 379 -32.10 6.35 1.28
C TYR A 379 -33.44 6.08 0.60
N GLN A 380 -33.44 5.85 -0.71
CA GLN A 380 -34.66 5.56 -1.47
C GLN A 380 -35.30 4.26 -0.98
N LEU A 381 -34.52 3.18 -0.84
CA LEU A 381 -34.99 1.91 -0.28
C LEU A 381 -35.48 2.05 1.16
N ALA A 382 -34.78 2.81 2.00
CA ALA A 382 -35.21 3.11 3.37
C ALA A 382 -36.60 3.75 3.37
N SER A 383 -36.83 4.70 2.46
CA SER A 383 -38.10 5.41 2.35
C SER A 383 -39.25 4.47 1.98
N VAL A 384 -39.05 3.59 1.00
CA VAL A 384 -40.07 2.63 0.56
C VAL A 384 -40.34 1.57 1.64
N CYS A 385 -39.31 1.14 2.39
CA CYS A 385 -39.47 0.20 3.49
C CYS A 385 -40.37 0.72 4.63
N ARG A 386 -40.60 2.04 4.73
CA ARG A 386 -41.57 2.62 5.68
C ARG A 386 -43.01 2.24 5.38
N SER A 387 -43.31 1.78 4.16
CA SER A 387 -44.66 1.37 3.75
C SER A 387 -45.19 0.11 4.46
N GLY A 388 -44.35 -0.65 5.16
CA GLY A 388 -44.77 -1.86 5.89
C GLY A 388 -44.91 -3.11 5.01
N LYS A 389 -44.71 -3.01 3.68
CA LYS A 389 -44.83 -4.16 2.77
C LYS A 389 -43.75 -5.23 3.04
N PRO A 390 -44.02 -6.52 2.77
CA PRO A 390 -43.00 -7.58 2.79
C PRO A 390 -41.79 -7.23 1.91
N MET A 391 -40.59 -7.61 2.36
CA MET A 391 -39.34 -7.24 1.69
C MET A 391 -39.23 -7.82 0.29
N GLU A 392 -39.79 -9.00 0.04
CA GLU A 392 -39.80 -9.65 -1.27
C GLU A 392 -40.56 -8.80 -2.29
N ILE A 393 -41.69 -8.21 -1.89
CA ILE A 393 -42.49 -7.32 -2.73
C ILE A 393 -41.72 -6.02 -2.97
N LEU A 394 -41.11 -5.46 -1.91
CA LEU A 394 -40.32 -4.24 -2.01
C LEU A 394 -39.11 -4.37 -2.93
N ILE A 395 -38.42 -5.52 -2.91
CA ILE A 395 -37.30 -5.80 -3.82
C ILE A 395 -37.79 -6.04 -5.25
N GLN A 396 -38.96 -6.64 -5.45
CA GLN A 396 -39.55 -6.77 -6.78
C GLN A 396 -39.88 -5.42 -7.41
N GLU A 397 -40.33 -4.46 -6.60
CA GLU A 397 -40.66 -3.08 -7.00
C GLU A 397 -39.42 -2.15 -6.99
N ALA A 398 -38.29 -2.56 -6.38
CA ALA A 398 -37.09 -1.73 -6.17
C ALA A 398 -36.52 -1.11 -7.45
N ALA A 399 -36.50 -1.86 -8.56
CA ALA A 399 -36.02 -1.35 -9.84
C ALA A 399 -36.86 -0.16 -10.37
N GLY A 400 -38.13 -0.06 -9.96
CA GLY A 400 -39.00 1.07 -10.28
C GLY A 400 -38.72 2.32 -9.44
N TYR A 401 -38.23 2.16 -8.21
CA TYR A 401 -37.87 3.25 -7.32
C TYR A 401 -36.47 3.81 -7.59
N LEU A 402 -35.56 2.95 -8.03
CA LEU A 402 -34.16 3.29 -8.30
C LEU A 402 -33.92 3.72 -9.78
N LYS A 403 -34.95 4.19 -10.50
CA LYS A 403 -34.93 4.35 -11.97
C LYS A 403 -33.73 5.13 -12.51
N ASP A 404 -33.28 6.15 -11.81
CA ASP A 404 -32.20 7.02 -12.25
C ASP A 404 -30.79 6.50 -11.89
N LEU A 405 -30.70 5.37 -11.18
CA LEU A 405 -29.46 4.79 -10.69
C LEU A 405 -29.10 3.52 -11.48
N GLU A 406 -27.81 3.30 -11.74
CA GLU A 406 -27.33 2.04 -12.33
C GLU A 406 -27.36 0.89 -11.33
N ILE A 407 -27.20 1.15 -10.03
CA ILE A 407 -27.27 0.13 -8.97
C ILE A 407 -28.61 -0.62 -8.94
N LYS A 408 -29.66 -0.09 -9.59
CA LYS A 408 -30.94 -0.78 -9.77
C LYS A 408 -30.81 -2.15 -10.43
N GLU A 409 -29.76 -2.37 -11.23
CA GLU A 409 -29.49 -3.63 -11.91
C GLU A 409 -29.34 -4.79 -10.91
N ILE A 410 -28.70 -4.54 -9.76
CA ILE A 410 -28.54 -5.54 -8.69
C ILE A 410 -29.92 -6.03 -8.21
N PHE A 411 -30.82 -5.09 -7.98
CA PHE A 411 -32.17 -5.36 -7.50
C PHE A 411 -33.06 -5.96 -8.60
N ALA A 412 -32.85 -5.58 -9.86
CA ALA A 412 -33.55 -6.17 -11.01
C ALA A 412 -33.19 -7.66 -11.18
N ILE A 413 -31.91 -8.01 -11.10
CA ILE A 413 -31.45 -9.42 -11.16
C ILE A 413 -32.03 -10.19 -9.98
N ALA A 414 -31.94 -9.65 -8.75
CA ALA A 414 -32.52 -10.31 -7.58
C ALA A 414 -34.05 -10.50 -7.71
N SER A 415 -34.76 -9.50 -8.22
CA SER A 415 -36.20 -9.56 -8.49
C SER A 415 -36.54 -10.70 -9.47
N GLU A 416 -35.77 -10.86 -10.55
CA GLU A 416 -35.93 -11.97 -11.48
C GLU A 416 -35.74 -13.32 -10.78
N LYS A 417 -34.70 -13.46 -9.94
CA LYS A 417 -34.44 -14.72 -9.21
C LYS A 417 -35.52 -15.05 -8.19
N ILE A 418 -36.06 -14.05 -7.49
CA ILE A 418 -37.18 -14.24 -6.56
C ILE A 418 -38.42 -14.69 -7.34
N LYS A 419 -38.71 -14.11 -8.51
CA LYS A 419 -39.82 -14.54 -9.37
C LYS A 419 -39.68 -15.98 -9.86
N THR A 420 -38.46 -16.48 -10.04
CA THR A 420 -38.19 -17.89 -10.35
C THR A 420 -38.28 -18.83 -9.15
N GLY A 421 -38.59 -18.33 -7.95
CA GLY A 421 -38.80 -19.13 -6.74
C GLY A 421 -37.62 -19.21 -5.77
N LEU A 422 -36.54 -18.43 -5.97
CA LEU A 422 -35.45 -18.35 -5.00
C LEU A 422 -35.85 -17.51 -3.78
N THR A 423 -35.32 -17.87 -2.62
CA THR A 423 -35.44 -17.05 -1.40
C THR A 423 -34.67 -15.75 -1.54
N LEU A 424 -35.03 -14.74 -0.74
CA LEU A 424 -34.36 -13.44 -0.72
C LEU A 424 -32.83 -13.56 -0.54
N ASP A 425 -32.39 -14.42 0.39
CA ASP A 425 -30.97 -14.67 0.64
C ASP A 425 -30.26 -15.25 -0.60
N ARG A 426 -30.81 -16.32 -1.20
CA ARG A 426 -30.21 -16.95 -2.39
C ARG A 426 -30.23 -16.03 -3.61
N ALA A 427 -31.28 -15.23 -3.77
CA ALA A 427 -31.40 -14.29 -4.89
C ALA A 427 -30.25 -13.28 -4.94
N PHE A 428 -29.72 -12.86 -3.77
CA PHE A 428 -28.56 -11.97 -3.71
C PHE A 428 -27.22 -12.70 -3.62
N PHE A 429 -27.13 -13.77 -2.82
CA PHE A 429 -25.85 -14.32 -2.35
C PHE A 429 -25.46 -15.70 -2.87
N ASP A 430 -26.31 -16.35 -3.66
CA ASP A 430 -25.97 -17.65 -4.24
C ASP A 430 -24.69 -17.58 -5.09
N GLU A 431 -23.78 -18.54 -4.90
CA GLU A 431 -22.46 -18.54 -5.55
C GLU A 431 -22.53 -18.70 -7.07
N GLN A 432 -23.60 -19.33 -7.58
CA GLN A 432 -23.75 -19.61 -9.00
C GLN A 432 -24.68 -18.63 -9.70
N VAL A 433 -25.76 -18.20 -9.05
CA VAL A 433 -26.82 -17.41 -9.68
C VAL A 433 -27.20 -16.10 -8.96
N GLY A 434 -26.56 -15.80 -7.83
CA GLY A 434 -26.90 -14.63 -7.03
C GLY A 434 -26.57 -13.29 -7.71
N ALA A 435 -27.37 -12.27 -7.45
CA ALA A 435 -27.20 -10.93 -8.02
C ALA A 435 -25.85 -10.28 -7.67
N LEU A 436 -25.22 -10.68 -6.56
CA LEU A 436 -23.91 -10.17 -6.12
C LEU A 436 -22.73 -11.04 -6.55
N LYS A 437 -22.94 -12.04 -7.42
CA LYS A 437 -21.88 -12.93 -7.89
C LYS A 437 -20.74 -12.18 -8.58
N GLU A 438 -21.08 -11.29 -9.50
CA GLU A 438 -20.08 -10.50 -10.27
C GLU A 438 -19.74 -9.17 -9.60
N ILE A 439 -20.38 -8.86 -8.47
CA ILE A 439 -20.25 -7.58 -7.75
C ILE A 439 -19.30 -7.79 -6.58
N GLY A 440 -18.02 -7.51 -6.85
CA GLY A 440 -16.95 -7.54 -5.85
C GLY A 440 -16.89 -6.24 -5.05
N SER A 441 -17.92 -5.88 -4.28
CA SER A 441 -17.87 -4.75 -3.33
C SER A 441 -18.26 -5.20 -1.93
N LYS A 442 -17.38 -4.94 -0.95
CA LYS A 442 -17.64 -5.27 0.45
C LYS A 442 -18.81 -4.44 1.00
N ILE A 443 -18.84 -3.13 0.70
CA ILE A 443 -19.87 -2.23 1.23
C ILE A 443 -21.24 -2.63 0.68
N ILE A 444 -21.37 -2.82 -0.64
CA ILE A 444 -22.64 -3.23 -1.25
C ILE A 444 -23.12 -4.56 -0.66
N ARG A 445 -22.21 -5.54 -0.55
CA ARG A 445 -22.51 -6.85 0.02
C ARG A 445 -22.98 -6.74 1.48
N VAL A 446 -22.33 -5.92 2.29
CA VAL A 446 -22.69 -5.68 3.69
C VAL A 446 -24.04 -4.97 3.79
N VAL A 447 -24.30 -3.94 3.00
CA VAL A 447 -25.58 -3.22 3.01
C VAL A 447 -26.72 -4.17 2.62
N ILE A 448 -26.57 -4.94 1.54
CA ILE A 448 -27.59 -5.90 1.12
C ILE A 448 -27.74 -7.04 2.12
N ARG A 449 -26.65 -7.48 2.78
CA ARG A 449 -26.74 -8.51 3.82
C ARG A 449 -27.59 -8.01 4.98
N ASN A 450 -27.40 -6.76 5.38
CA ASN A 450 -28.24 -6.12 6.39
C ASN A 450 -29.71 -6.07 5.98
N ILE A 451 -30.01 -5.77 4.70
CA ILE A 451 -31.40 -5.82 4.19
C ILE A 451 -31.99 -7.22 4.38
N VAL A 452 -31.26 -8.27 3.98
CA VAL A 452 -31.73 -9.66 4.05
C VAL A 452 -31.88 -10.14 5.50
N ASP A 453 -30.88 -9.91 6.35
CA ASP A 453 -30.88 -10.37 7.74
C ASP A 453 -31.97 -9.66 8.57
N LEU A 454 -32.27 -8.40 8.25
CA LEU A 454 -33.33 -7.63 8.89
C LEU A 454 -34.70 -7.85 8.25
N ALA A 455 -34.79 -8.46 7.06
CA ALA A 455 -36.07 -8.71 6.39
C ALA A 455 -37.03 -9.53 7.27
N ASN A 456 -36.50 -10.54 7.97
CA ASN A 456 -37.26 -11.36 8.92
C ASN A 456 -37.80 -10.58 10.13
N LYS A 457 -37.28 -9.37 10.38
CA LYS A 457 -37.69 -8.48 11.49
C LYS A 457 -38.69 -7.40 11.05
N GLY A 458 -39.08 -7.37 9.78
CA GLY A 458 -40.05 -6.43 9.22
C GLY A 458 -39.42 -5.21 8.54
N SER A 459 -40.14 -4.63 7.59
CA SER A 459 -39.64 -3.56 6.72
C SER A 459 -39.26 -2.27 7.47
N ILE A 460 -39.90 -1.98 8.60
CA ILE A 460 -39.58 -0.79 9.42
C ILE A 460 -38.17 -0.91 10.02
N ALA A 461 -37.75 -2.11 10.44
CA ALA A 461 -36.41 -2.35 10.94
C ALA A 461 -35.37 -2.16 9.82
N VAL A 462 -35.65 -2.67 8.62
CA VAL A 462 -34.82 -2.46 7.42
C VAL A 462 -34.72 -0.97 7.08
N SER A 463 -35.83 -0.23 7.14
CA SER A 463 -35.88 1.21 6.86
C SER A 463 -34.93 2.02 7.74
N ARG A 464 -34.99 1.82 9.06
CA ARG A 464 -34.14 2.57 10.01
C ARG A 464 -32.65 2.21 9.86
N ALA A 465 -32.37 0.94 9.61
CA ALA A 465 -31.01 0.49 9.35
C ALA A 465 -30.43 1.13 8.08
N LEU A 466 -31.21 1.14 7.00
CA LEU A 466 -30.81 1.77 5.75
C LEU A 466 -30.66 3.29 5.88
N ASP A 467 -31.50 3.98 6.64
CA ASP A 467 -31.34 5.43 6.88
C ASP A 467 -30.03 5.74 7.61
N ALA A 468 -29.69 4.98 8.65
CA ALA A 468 -28.44 5.14 9.39
C ALA A 468 -27.20 4.82 8.53
N ILE A 469 -27.27 3.73 7.76
CA ILE A 469 -26.22 3.34 6.80
C ILE A 469 -26.06 4.41 5.73
N ALA A 470 -27.15 4.93 5.17
CA ALA A 470 -27.10 5.96 4.13
C ALA A 470 -26.44 7.25 4.64
N ARG A 471 -26.80 7.72 5.84
CA ARG A 471 -26.12 8.85 6.51
C ARG A 471 -24.64 8.60 6.76
N PHE A 472 -24.28 7.39 7.17
CA PHE A 472 -22.88 7.01 7.35
C PHE A 472 -22.10 7.08 6.04
N LEU A 473 -22.62 6.45 4.99
CA LEU A 473 -21.97 6.41 3.68
C LEU A 473 -21.86 7.81 3.07
N ASP A 474 -22.88 8.65 3.24
CA ASP A 474 -22.88 10.04 2.79
C ASP A 474 -21.81 10.88 3.54
N ASN A 475 -21.74 10.77 4.87
CA ASN A 475 -20.68 11.38 5.66
C ASN A 475 -19.28 10.88 5.27
N ALA A 476 -19.14 9.59 4.97
CA ALA A 476 -17.89 9.01 4.52
C ALA A 476 -17.49 9.54 3.13
N LYS A 477 -18.45 9.73 2.22
CA LYS A 477 -18.26 10.35 0.90
C LYS A 477 -17.80 11.81 1.03
N ASP A 478 -18.43 12.58 1.92
CA ASP A 478 -18.03 13.95 2.23
C ASP A 478 -16.59 14.05 2.75
N VAL A 479 -16.24 13.18 3.70
CA VAL A 479 -14.88 13.09 4.25
C VAL A 479 -13.88 12.72 3.15
N ASN A 480 -14.25 11.80 2.26
CA ASN A 480 -13.41 11.38 1.14
C ASN A 480 -13.08 12.58 0.25
N LYS A 481 -14.11 13.35 -0.15
CA LYS A 481 -13.95 14.58 -0.94
C LYS A 481 -13.11 15.63 -0.23
N PHE A 482 -13.36 15.88 1.06
CA PHE A 482 -12.56 16.80 1.85
C PHE A 482 -11.09 16.34 1.96
N THR A 483 -10.83 15.05 2.09
CA THR A 483 -9.47 14.48 2.12
C THR A 483 -8.77 14.72 0.79
N ASP A 484 -9.46 14.52 -0.34
CA ASP A 484 -8.93 14.84 -1.66
C ASP A 484 -8.57 16.33 -1.77
N GLU A 485 -9.46 17.23 -1.34
CA GLU A 485 -9.22 18.68 -1.37
C GLU A 485 -8.02 19.10 -0.50
N VAL A 486 -7.88 18.56 0.70
CA VAL A 486 -6.79 18.90 1.64
C VAL A 486 -5.43 18.39 1.15
N LEU A 487 -5.40 17.23 0.49
CA LEU A 487 -4.16 16.60 0.04
C LEU A 487 -3.84 16.91 -1.43
N ASP A 488 -4.71 17.59 -2.17
CA ASP A 488 -4.54 17.81 -3.61
C ASP A 488 -3.24 18.55 -3.94
N GLU A 489 -2.89 19.57 -3.15
CA GLU A 489 -1.65 20.34 -3.30
C GLU A 489 -0.42 19.40 -3.24
N VAL A 490 -0.28 18.66 -2.14
CA VAL A 490 0.89 17.78 -1.92
C VAL A 490 0.89 16.60 -2.88
N THR A 491 -0.26 15.98 -3.12
CA THR A 491 -0.35 14.86 -4.06
C THR A 491 -0.08 15.29 -5.50
N SER A 492 -0.42 16.53 -5.88
CA SER A 492 -0.09 17.10 -7.18
C SER A 492 1.41 17.40 -7.30
N GLU A 493 2.06 17.92 -6.26
CA GLU A 493 3.52 18.05 -6.22
C GLU A 493 4.22 16.69 -6.36
N MET A 494 3.74 15.68 -5.66
CA MET A 494 4.25 14.31 -5.78
C MET A 494 4.03 13.76 -7.19
N LYS A 495 2.87 14.00 -7.82
CA LYS A 495 2.63 13.62 -9.23
C LYS A 495 3.67 14.27 -10.15
N ILE A 496 3.92 15.58 -10.03
CA ILE A 496 4.94 16.26 -10.84
C ILE A 496 6.32 15.65 -10.59
N THR A 497 6.62 15.34 -9.33
CA THR A 497 7.88 14.69 -8.96
C THR A 497 8.07 13.35 -9.66
N VAL A 498 7.04 12.52 -9.72
CA VAL A 498 7.14 11.20 -10.36
C VAL A 498 7.05 11.27 -11.89
N TYR A 499 6.15 12.09 -12.42
CA TYR A 499 5.95 12.21 -13.87
C TYR A 499 7.10 12.94 -14.55
N VAL A 500 7.75 13.90 -13.88
CA VAL A 500 8.73 14.80 -14.50
C VAL A 500 10.06 14.75 -13.78
N PHE A 501 10.15 15.17 -12.51
CA PHE A 501 11.45 15.41 -11.88
C PHE A 501 12.30 14.15 -11.71
N ALA A 502 11.74 13.05 -11.21
CA ALA A 502 12.47 11.80 -11.02
C ALA A 502 13.06 11.24 -12.34
N PRO A 503 12.28 11.04 -13.41
CA PRO A 503 12.83 10.56 -14.68
C PRO A 503 13.74 11.57 -15.38
N LEU A 504 13.45 12.87 -15.26
CA LEU A 504 14.29 13.94 -15.80
C LEU A 504 15.66 13.95 -15.11
N SER A 505 15.69 13.98 -13.78
CA SER A 505 16.93 13.97 -12.99
C SER A 505 17.75 12.73 -13.27
N ALA A 506 17.13 11.54 -13.31
CA ALA A 506 17.82 10.31 -13.68
C ALA A 506 18.42 10.38 -15.10
N GLY A 507 17.66 10.92 -16.06
CA GLY A 507 18.13 11.07 -17.44
C GLY A 507 19.25 12.10 -17.58
N ILE A 508 19.17 13.22 -16.85
CA ILE A 508 20.22 14.23 -16.77
C ILE A 508 21.48 13.65 -16.14
N VAL A 509 21.37 12.90 -15.04
CA VAL A 509 22.52 12.29 -14.36
C VAL A 509 23.25 11.31 -15.29
N VAL A 510 22.51 10.41 -15.95
CA VAL A 510 23.09 9.47 -16.93
C VAL A 510 23.70 10.22 -18.11
N GLY A 511 22.99 11.22 -18.62
CA GLY A 511 23.47 12.11 -19.67
C GLY A 511 24.79 12.75 -19.28
N LEU A 512 24.83 13.52 -18.20
CA LEU A 512 26.02 14.21 -17.68
C LEU A 512 27.19 13.25 -17.43
N LEU A 513 26.94 12.08 -16.85
CA LEU A 513 28.01 11.10 -16.67
C LEU A 513 28.56 10.59 -18.00
N SER A 514 27.68 10.31 -18.96
CA SER A 514 28.11 9.94 -20.32
C SER A 514 28.89 11.07 -21.00
N MET A 515 28.47 12.33 -20.80
CA MET A 515 29.18 13.51 -21.27
C MET A 515 30.61 13.54 -20.69
N LEU A 516 30.73 13.38 -19.37
CA LEU A 516 32.00 13.37 -18.65
C LEU A 516 32.91 12.23 -19.15
N THR A 517 32.39 11.00 -19.23
CA THR A 517 33.16 9.84 -19.69
C THR A 517 33.64 10.01 -21.13
N LEU A 518 32.79 10.52 -22.04
CA LEU A 518 33.17 10.79 -23.42
C LEU A 518 34.28 11.86 -23.50
N MET A 519 34.18 12.93 -22.70
CA MET A 519 35.24 13.94 -22.62
C MET A 519 36.57 13.33 -22.14
N PHE A 520 36.57 12.57 -21.05
CA PHE A 520 37.79 11.93 -20.55
C PHE A 520 38.41 10.97 -21.57
N TYR A 521 37.59 10.18 -22.27
CA TYR A 521 38.08 9.28 -23.32
C TYR A 521 38.70 10.05 -24.48
N SER A 522 38.14 11.22 -24.83
CA SER A 522 38.70 12.08 -25.89
C SER A 522 40.04 12.72 -25.52
N PHE A 523 40.28 13.00 -24.23
CA PHE A 523 41.56 13.56 -23.75
C PHE A 523 42.62 12.50 -23.41
N ALA A 524 42.22 11.24 -23.21
CA ALA A 524 43.13 10.17 -22.80
C ALA A 524 44.36 9.99 -23.73
N PRO A 525 44.23 10.06 -25.08
CA PRO A 525 45.40 9.98 -25.98
C PRO A 525 46.37 11.15 -25.76
N SER A 526 45.87 12.37 -25.63
CA SER A 526 46.68 13.57 -25.38
C SER A 526 47.47 13.47 -24.08
N PHE A 527 46.86 12.91 -23.04
CA PHE A 527 47.55 12.66 -21.77
C PHE A 527 48.62 11.56 -21.88
N GLN A 528 48.37 10.50 -22.66
CA GLN A 528 49.35 9.43 -22.89
C GLN A 528 50.54 9.91 -23.72
N GLU A 529 50.31 10.75 -24.73
CA GLU A 529 51.39 11.37 -25.51
C GLU A 529 52.20 12.35 -24.67
N LEU A 530 51.54 13.15 -23.82
CA LEU A 530 52.20 14.03 -22.85
C LEU A 530 53.04 13.22 -21.86
N GLU A 531 52.52 12.09 -21.34
CA GLU A 531 53.29 11.16 -20.49
C GLU A 531 54.55 10.65 -21.20
N GLN A 532 54.42 10.28 -22.48
CA GLN A 532 55.52 9.78 -23.29
C GLN A 532 56.55 10.87 -23.62
N ALA A 533 56.11 12.10 -23.88
CA ALA A 533 56.97 13.25 -24.14
C ALA A 533 57.70 13.73 -22.88
N LEU A 534 57.08 13.61 -21.70
CA LEU A 534 57.61 14.07 -20.41
C LEU A 534 58.39 12.99 -19.64
N LYS A 535 58.87 11.93 -20.28
CA LYS A 535 59.68 10.83 -19.68
C LYS A 535 61.03 11.25 -19.05
N GLY A 536 61.29 12.55 -18.86
CA GLY A 536 62.38 13.08 -18.03
C GLY A 536 62.06 13.01 -16.53
N ARG A 537 63.06 12.70 -15.70
CA ARG A 537 62.91 12.51 -14.24
C ARG A 537 62.39 13.74 -13.48
N GLU A 538 62.51 14.95 -14.04
CA GLU A 538 62.15 16.22 -13.36
C GLU A 538 60.64 16.49 -13.24
N TYR A 539 59.81 15.98 -14.15
CA TYR A 539 58.37 16.29 -14.19
C TYR A 539 57.46 15.15 -13.72
N ARG A 540 58.05 14.03 -13.28
CA ARG A 540 57.32 12.83 -12.88
C ARG A 540 56.38 13.05 -11.68
N SER A 541 56.79 13.87 -10.70
CA SER A 541 55.98 14.20 -9.53
C SER A 541 54.77 15.09 -9.88
N ALA A 542 54.93 16.04 -10.81
CA ALA A 542 53.84 16.85 -11.32
C ALA A 542 52.85 16.01 -12.16
N PHE A 543 53.35 15.04 -12.93
CA PHE A 543 52.50 14.13 -13.69
C PHE A 543 51.77 13.11 -12.79
N GLU A 544 52.43 12.58 -11.76
CA GLU A 544 51.79 11.74 -10.73
C GLU A 544 50.64 12.48 -10.02
N SER A 545 50.75 13.80 -9.84
CA SER A 545 49.68 14.64 -9.29
C SER A 545 48.48 14.85 -10.23
N ILE A 546 48.60 14.50 -11.52
CA ILE A 546 47.50 14.52 -12.52
C ILE A 546 47.05 13.09 -12.86
N GLY A 547 47.83 12.06 -12.46
CA GLY A 547 47.52 10.65 -12.67
C GLY A 547 46.19 10.18 -12.08
N TRP A 548 45.66 10.86 -11.05
CA TRP A 548 44.30 10.62 -10.54
C TRP A 548 43.23 10.87 -11.61
N LEU A 549 43.45 11.84 -12.50
CA LEU A 549 42.54 12.24 -13.57
C LEU A 549 42.50 11.19 -14.70
N LEU A 550 43.62 10.51 -14.96
CA LEU A 550 43.70 9.32 -15.81
C LEU A 550 43.05 8.09 -15.15
N ASN A 551 43.20 7.93 -13.84
CA ASN A 551 42.58 6.84 -13.06
C ASN A 551 41.06 6.99 -12.89
N LEU A 552 40.47 8.17 -13.13
CA LEU A 552 39.02 8.36 -13.14
C LEU A 552 38.31 7.52 -14.21
N THR A 553 38.92 7.35 -15.39
CA THR A 553 38.38 6.50 -16.47
C THR A 553 38.31 5.01 -16.08
N LYS A 554 39.10 4.59 -15.09
CA LYS A 554 39.12 3.23 -14.55
C LYS A 554 38.25 3.07 -13.29
N THR A 555 37.92 4.16 -12.61
CA THR A 555 37.26 4.11 -11.28
C THR A 555 35.73 4.22 -11.36
N VAL A 556 35.17 4.88 -12.39
CA VAL A 556 33.71 5.00 -12.55
C VAL A 556 33.22 4.15 -13.72
N ASP A 557 32.70 2.97 -13.39
CA ASP A 557 32.06 2.07 -14.35
C ASP A 557 30.67 2.60 -14.75
N LEU A 558 30.65 3.39 -15.82
CA LEU A 558 29.46 4.13 -16.27
C LEU A 558 28.25 3.24 -16.57
N PRO A 559 28.37 2.13 -17.35
CA PRO A 559 27.24 1.23 -17.58
C PRO A 559 26.61 0.71 -16.28
N HIS A 560 27.42 0.38 -15.28
CA HIS A 560 26.91 -0.07 -13.97
C HIS A 560 26.23 1.05 -13.21
N PHE A 561 26.83 2.24 -13.19
CA PHE A 561 26.23 3.40 -12.56
C PHE A 561 24.87 3.74 -13.18
N GLN A 562 24.76 3.66 -14.51
CA GLN A 562 23.52 3.91 -15.24
C GLN A 562 22.40 2.93 -14.85
N ILE A 563 22.74 1.65 -14.60
CA ILE A 563 21.78 0.66 -14.10
C ILE A 563 21.27 1.06 -12.71
N VAL A 564 22.18 1.45 -11.80
CA VAL A 564 21.82 1.90 -10.44
C VAL A 564 20.85 3.08 -10.49
N VAL A 565 21.16 4.08 -11.32
CA VAL A 565 20.32 5.26 -11.52
C VAL A 565 18.94 4.89 -12.04
N GLY A 566 18.88 4.03 -13.06
CA GLY A 566 17.63 3.60 -13.66
C GLY A 566 16.76 2.76 -12.72
N LEU A 567 17.36 1.84 -11.96
CA LEU A 567 16.66 1.04 -10.95
C LEU A 567 16.10 1.92 -9.84
N TYR A 568 16.91 2.82 -9.29
CA TYR A 568 16.48 3.75 -8.25
C TYR A 568 15.31 4.63 -8.72
N MET A 569 15.38 5.16 -9.96
CA MET A 569 14.29 5.92 -10.55
C MET A 569 13.01 5.09 -10.63
N LEU A 570 13.08 3.85 -11.13
CA LEU A 570 11.91 2.96 -11.21
C LEU A 570 11.33 2.66 -9.82
N GLU A 571 12.18 2.38 -8.82
CA GLU A 571 11.74 2.09 -7.45
C GLU A 571 10.99 3.26 -6.83
N ILE A 572 11.54 4.47 -6.94
CA ILE A 572 10.90 5.69 -6.45
C ILE A 572 9.58 5.97 -7.18
N VAL A 573 9.57 5.80 -8.52
CA VAL A 573 8.36 5.97 -9.33
C VAL A 573 7.27 5.01 -8.89
N ILE A 574 7.59 3.72 -8.76
CA ILE A 574 6.65 2.69 -8.34
C ILE A 574 6.15 2.97 -6.92
N MET A 575 7.04 3.33 -6.00
CA MET A 575 6.70 3.54 -4.60
C MET A 575 5.75 4.73 -4.42
N ILE A 576 6.05 5.86 -5.07
CA ILE A 576 5.20 7.04 -4.99
C ILE A 576 3.91 6.83 -5.77
N SER A 577 3.92 6.18 -6.94
CA SER A 577 2.68 5.87 -7.67
C SER A 577 1.79 4.91 -6.89
N TYR A 578 2.36 3.89 -6.23
CA TYR A 578 1.62 3.02 -5.33
C TYR A 578 1.00 3.83 -4.20
N PHE A 579 1.77 4.74 -3.63
CA PHE A 579 1.32 5.58 -2.53
C PHE A 579 0.22 6.57 -2.93
N LEU A 580 0.39 7.31 -4.03
CA LEU A 580 -0.64 8.16 -4.62
C LEU A 580 -1.88 7.36 -5.00
N GLY A 581 -1.70 6.13 -5.46
CA GLY A 581 -2.79 5.19 -5.73
C GLY A 581 -3.53 4.78 -4.46
N GLU A 582 -2.82 4.46 -3.38
CA GLU A 582 -3.42 4.12 -2.08
C GLU A 582 -4.19 5.32 -1.50
N LEU A 583 -3.64 6.53 -1.64
CA LEU A 583 -4.33 7.75 -1.26
C LEU A 583 -5.58 7.93 -2.10
N LYS A 584 -5.49 7.94 -3.44
CA LYS A 584 -6.60 8.29 -4.34
C LYS A 584 -7.68 7.21 -4.44
N TYR A 585 -7.29 5.95 -4.57
CA TYR A 585 -8.18 4.83 -4.90
C TYR A 585 -8.40 3.87 -3.72
N GLY A 586 -7.66 3.98 -2.63
CA GLY A 586 -7.86 3.18 -1.42
C GLY A 586 -7.77 1.67 -1.67
N GLU A 587 -8.83 0.89 -1.43
CA GLU A 587 -8.79 -0.57 -1.62
C GLU A 587 -8.89 -1.02 -3.10
N ASP A 588 -9.14 -0.12 -4.06
CA ASP A 588 -9.24 -0.47 -5.49
C ASP A 588 -7.87 -0.81 -6.11
N GLU A 589 -7.54 -2.10 -6.15
CA GLU A 589 -6.28 -2.63 -6.70
C GLU A 589 -6.13 -2.36 -8.21
N VAL A 590 -7.22 -2.34 -8.98
CA VAL A 590 -7.15 -2.24 -10.45
C VAL A 590 -6.74 -0.84 -10.88
N ASN A 591 -7.36 0.20 -10.32
CA ASN A 591 -6.96 1.58 -10.62
C ASN A 591 -5.56 1.90 -10.08
N LYS A 592 -5.17 1.34 -8.92
CA LYS A 592 -3.79 1.48 -8.39
C LYS A 592 -2.75 0.92 -9.35
N ILE A 593 -2.92 -0.32 -9.81
CA ILE A 593 -1.98 -0.95 -10.75
C ILE A 593 -1.95 -0.22 -12.09
N LYS A 594 -3.11 0.23 -12.58
CA LYS A 594 -3.20 1.00 -13.83
C LYS A 594 -2.42 2.32 -13.74
N GLU A 595 -2.57 3.06 -12.64
CA GLU A 595 -1.85 4.32 -12.44
C GLU A 595 -0.34 4.07 -12.36
N ILE A 596 0.12 3.06 -11.60
CA ILE A 596 1.55 2.68 -11.55
C ILE A 596 2.09 2.39 -12.95
N GLY A 597 1.39 1.56 -13.74
CA GLY A 597 1.83 1.23 -15.09
C GLY A 597 1.94 2.46 -15.99
N LYS A 598 0.95 3.36 -15.96
CA LYS A 598 0.94 4.61 -16.72
C LYS A 598 2.12 5.51 -16.32
N THR A 599 2.35 5.67 -15.02
CA THR A 599 3.43 6.52 -14.53
C THR A 599 4.81 5.97 -14.88
N VAL A 600 5.01 4.65 -14.74
CA VAL A 600 6.24 3.97 -15.13
C VAL A 600 6.53 4.17 -16.62
N LEU A 601 5.53 4.04 -17.49
CA LEU A 601 5.70 4.29 -18.93
C LEU A 601 6.17 5.72 -19.22
N ILE A 602 5.52 6.72 -18.63
CA ILE A 602 5.89 8.13 -18.81
C ILE A 602 7.33 8.38 -18.31
N ALA A 603 7.67 7.80 -17.15
CA ALA A 603 8.99 7.95 -16.56
C ALA A 603 10.09 7.38 -17.46
N ILE A 604 9.91 6.19 -18.03
CA ILE A 604 10.90 5.59 -18.95
C ILE A 604 11.06 6.43 -20.20
N VAL A 605 9.97 6.94 -20.78
CA VAL A 605 10.02 7.77 -21.99
C VAL A 605 10.84 9.03 -21.74
N ILE A 606 10.56 9.75 -20.65
CA ILE A 606 11.30 10.97 -20.29
C ILE A 606 12.77 10.63 -19.99
N TYR A 607 13.03 9.64 -19.14
CA TYR A 607 14.39 9.17 -18.85
C TYR A 607 15.18 8.86 -20.13
N SER A 608 14.55 8.16 -21.07
CA SER A 608 15.17 7.74 -22.33
C SER A 608 15.48 8.93 -23.23
N LEU A 609 14.53 9.84 -23.42
CA LEU A 609 14.70 11.02 -24.26
C LEU A 609 15.85 11.90 -23.79
N PHE A 610 15.92 12.18 -22.47
CA PHE A 610 16.97 13.04 -21.91
C PHE A 610 18.34 12.34 -21.90
N SER A 611 18.40 11.05 -21.55
CA SER A 611 19.66 10.29 -21.57
C SER A 611 20.26 10.23 -22.98
N ILE A 612 19.43 9.88 -23.97
CA ILE A 612 19.84 9.77 -25.38
C ILE A 612 20.21 11.15 -25.93
N GLY A 613 19.37 12.17 -25.68
CA GLY A 613 19.60 13.52 -26.18
C GLY A 613 20.93 14.09 -25.71
N LEU A 614 21.22 14.02 -24.41
CA LEU A 614 22.47 14.52 -23.84
C LEU A 614 23.70 13.74 -24.36
N TYR A 615 23.60 12.43 -24.48
CA TYR A 615 24.66 11.58 -25.01
C TYR A 615 25.04 11.97 -26.46
N TYR A 616 24.05 12.10 -27.35
CA TYR A 616 24.31 12.46 -28.75
C TYR A 616 24.79 13.90 -28.94
N VAL A 617 24.27 14.85 -28.14
CA VAL A 617 24.75 16.24 -28.16
C VAL A 617 26.24 16.29 -27.88
N MET A 618 26.72 15.60 -26.84
CA MET A 618 28.17 15.60 -26.56
C MET A 618 28.98 14.86 -27.58
N LYS A 619 28.50 13.71 -28.05
CA LYS A 619 29.20 12.97 -29.10
C LYS A 619 29.42 13.85 -30.33
N THR A 620 28.39 14.62 -30.71
CA THR A 620 28.47 15.57 -31.82
C THR A 620 29.49 16.67 -31.55
N ILE A 621 29.48 17.27 -30.35
CA ILE A 621 30.45 18.31 -29.95
C ILE A 621 31.89 17.77 -30.05
N ILE A 622 32.15 16.57 -29.53
CA ILE A 622 33.48 15.95 -29.56
C ILE A 622 33.91 15.66 -31.00
N THR A 623 33.00 15.23 -31.87
CA THR A 623 33.33 15.01 -33.29
C THR A 623 33.57 16.30 -34.07
N LEU A 624 32.90 17.40 -33.72
CA LEU A 624 33.07 18.71 -34.38
C LEU A 624 34.33 19.44 -33.92
N TYR A 625 34.72 19.26 -32.66
CA TYR A 625 35.93 19.82 -32.06
C TYR A 625 36.85 18.69 -31.59
N PRO A 626 37.44 17.91 -32.52
CA PRO A 626 38.40 16.90 -32.14
C PRO A 626 39.58 17.60 -31.45
N VAL A 627 39.93 17.13 -30.25
CA VAL A 627 41.12 17.59 -29.53
C VAL A 627 42.31 17.28 -30.44
N LYS A 628 42.85 18.31 -31.11
CA LYS A 628 44.07 18.17 -31.91
C LYS A 628 45.26 18.11 -30.95
N VAL A 629 46.07 17.07 -31.13
CA VAL A 629 47.37 16.84 -30.49
C VAL A 629 48.30 18.04 -30.70
#